data_AF-A0A8J5N219-F1
#
_entry.id   AF-A0A8J5N219-F1
#
_cell.length_a   1.000
_cell.length_b   1.000
_cell.length_c   1.000
_cell.angle_alpha   90.00
_cell.angle_beta   90.00
_cell.angle_gamma   90.00
#
_symmetry.space_group_name_H-M   'P 1'
#
loop_
_entity.id
_entity.type
_entity.pdbx_description
1 polymer ?
#
loop_
_entity_poly.entity_id
_entity_poly.type
_entity_poly.pdbx_seq_one_letter_code
_entity_poly.pdbx_strand_id
1 'polypeptide(L)'
;MIVNRTQLSVQLTTLLTGLEEMITGEINGRGKLVLDACDTAVRKSQELARRIPKGRAAERAEKALQQVHFRWENVKKSGLEDWLRNGEDAEVPMRVDASLTSLVDTARSAWRVACLGVNTSTSAPLVESAVAMASERMADYCHFLEVKALRNMTLGCRSGLTINKYLEEFPGLIHFLYVDRASHQLTSPTLLTEEPGDLTKDSDSSANGARALTVARVWSMVEFARTHLTKGHLSLMWKDTTFSYAYFLWFEDSGGNPLKPGELGESINETLPLPGVLCDDFYRSLCVQTFPGMDPSRIRVYELFCVHLGLATSPCVLEHTRRLAATIWEVTGPIDANPADLL
;
A
#
# COMPACT_ATOMS: atom_id res chain seq x y z
N MET A 1 -12.40 -20.60 -24.79
CA MET A 1 -11.73 -19.28 -24.81
C MET A 1 -10.61 -19.16 -23.76
N ILE A 2 -10.79 -19.72 -22.56
CA ILE A 2 -9.78 -19.77 -21.48
C ILE A 2 -8.51 -20.53 -21.89
N VAL A 3 -8.65 -21.62 -22.65
CA VAL A 3 -7.57 -22.54 -23.05
C VAL A 3 -6.39 -21.86 -23.79
N ASN A 4 -6.66 -20.91 -24.70
CA ASN A 4 -5.59 -20.25 -25.47
C ASN A 4 -4.73 -19.32 -24.60
N ARG A 5 -5.31 -18.65 -23.60
CA ARG A 5 -4.57 -17.76 -22.69
C ARG A 5 -3.73 -18.54 -21.69
N THR A 6 -4.26 -19.66 -21.18
CA THR A 6 -3.49 -20.57 -20.31
C THR A 6 -2.30 -21.15 -21.06
N GLN A 7 -2.49 -21.63 -22.29
CA GLN A 7 -1.39 -22.14 -23.12
C GLN A 7 -0.35 -21.05 -23.45
N LEU A 8 -0.80 -19.83 -23.73
CA LEU A 8 0.09 -18.69 -23.96
C LEU A 8 0.90 -18.34 -22.70
N SER A 9 0.25 -18.37 -21.53
CA SER A 9 0.90 -18.19 -20.22
C SER A 9 2.01 -19.21 -20.03
N VAL A 10 1.72 -20.50 -20.28
CA VAL A 10 2.73 -21.56 -20.19
C VAL A 10 3.93 -21.26 -21.09
N GLN A 11 3.71 -20.87 -22.36
CA GLN A 11 4.84 -20.56 -23.26
C GLN A 11 5.69 -19.39 -22.76
N LEU A 12 5.06 -18.30 -22.30
CA LEU A 12 5.78 -17.13 -21.80
C LEU A 12 6.49 -17.41 -20.47
N THR A 13 5.92 -18.24 -19.59
CA THR A 13 6.59 -18.69 -18.37
C THR A 13 7.79 -19.59 -18.70
N THR A 14 7.67 -20.50 -19.68
CA THR A 14 8.80 -21.31 -20.17
C THR A 14 9.92 -20.43 -20.71
N LEU A 15 9.59 -19.38 -21.48
CA LEU A 15 10.56 -18.41 -21.96
C LEU A 15 11.27 -17.69 -20.79
N LEU A 16 10.50 -17.18 -19.82
CA LEU A 16 11.05 -16.47 -18.67
C LEU A 16 11.96 -17.35 -17.81
N THR A 17 11.57 -18.61 -17.59
CA THR A 17 12.37 -19.58 -16.83
C THR A 17 13.70 -19.85 -17.53
N GLY A 18 13.69 -20.07 -18.85
CA GLY A 18 14.93 -20.27 -19.61
C GLY A 18 15.83 -19.03 -19.65
N LEU A 19 15.25 -17.83 -19.67
CA LEU A 19 16.01 -16.57 -19.59
C LEU A 19 16.66 -16.39 -18.22
N GLU A 20 15.95 -16.76 -17.15
CA GLU A 20 16.48 -16.71 -15.78
C GLU A 20 17.64 -17.69 -15.61
N GLU A 21 17.50 -18.95 -16.07
CA GLU A 21 18.58 -19.93 -16.08
C GLU A 21 19.82 -19.43 -16.84
N MET A 22 19.62 -18.67 -17.93
CA MET A 22 20.72 -18.08 -18.70
C MET A 22 21.42 -16.92 -17.98
N ILE A 23 20.66 -16.11 -17.22
CA ILE A 23 21.21 -14.97 -16.47
C ILE A 23 21.92 -15.44 -15.19
N THR A 24 21.39 -16.46 -14.51
CA THR A 24 21.97 -16.98 -13.27
C THR A 24 23.17 -17.90 -13.50
N GLY A 25 23.41 -18.30 -14.75
CA GLY A 25 24.54 -19.19 -15.11
C GLY A 25 24.33 -20.66 -14.72
N GLU A 26 23.12 -21.06 -14.31
CA GLU A 26 22.79 -22.44 -13.88
C GLU A 26 22.61 -23.42 -15.07
N ILE A 27 23.36 -23.21 -16.14
CA ILE A 27 23.08 -23.81 -17.43
C ILE A 27 23.61 -25.26 -17.49
N ASN A 28 24.59 -25.65 -16.67
CA ASN A 28 25.07 -27.04 -16.47
C ASN A 28 25.15 -27.89 -17.77
N GLY A 29 25.69 -27.32 -18.86
CA GLY A 29 25.79 -27.99 -20.18
C GLY A 29 24.48 -28.13 -20.98
N ARG A 30 23.35 -27.62 -20.46
CA ARG A 30 22.00 -27.66 -21.08
C ARG A 30 21.69 -26.44 -21.94
N GLY A 31 22.65 -25.56 -22.20
CA GLY A 31 22.43 -24.25 -22.85
C GLY A 31 21.73 -24.33 -24.20
N LYS A 32 22.10 -25.32 -25.02
CA LYS A 32 21.43 -25.58 -26.29
C LYS A 32 19.96 -25.99 -26.12
N LEU A 33 19.67 -26.81 -25.11
CA LEU A 33 18.33 -27.31 -24.81
C LEU A 33 17.43 -26.18 -24.28
N VAL A 34 17.98 -25.29 -23.47
CA VAL A 34 17.32 -24.06 -23.00
C VAL A 34 17.04 -23.10 -24.16
N LEU A 35 18.01 -22.86 -25.04
CA LEU A 35 17.83 -22.06 -26.25
C LEU A 35 16.71 -22.61 -27.15
N ASP A 36 16.71 -23.91 -27.43
CA ASP A 36 15.70 -24.56 -28.27
C ASP A 36 14.29 -24.47 -27.64
N ALA A 37 14.21 -24.56 -26.31
CA ALA A 37 12.98 -24.37 -25.55
C ALA A 37 12.47 -22.91 -25.64
N CYS A 38 13.36 -21.93 -25.48
CA CYS A 38 13.03 -20.51 -25.63
C CYS A 38 12.57 -20.18 -27.06
N ASP A 39 13.25 -20.68 -28.09
CA ASP A 39 12.86 -20.45 -29.49
C ASP A 39 11.49 -21.07 -29.80
N THR A 40 11.26 -22.29 -29.29
CA THR A 40 9.95 -22.95 -29.39
C THR A 40 8.86 -22.17 -28.68
N ALA A 41 9.14 -21.63 -27.49
CA ALA A 41 8.19 -20.84 -26.71
C ALA A 41 7.83 -19.53 -27.42
N VAL A 42 8.82 -18.80 -27.95
CA VAL A 42 8.60 -17.56 -28.73
C VAL A 42 7.74 -17.86 -29.96
N ARG A 43 8.06 -18.89 -30.73
CA ARG A 43 7.30 -19.29 -31.92
C ARG A 43 5.86 -19.71 -31.59
N LYS A 44 5.66 -20.55 -30.58
CA LYS A 44 4.33 -20.98 -30.15
C LYS A 44 3.49 -19.83 -29.59
N SER A 45 4.12 -18.88 -28.89
CA SER A 45 3.41 -17.69 -28.39
C SER A 45 2.82 -16.85 -29.52
N GLN A 46 3.57 -16.66 -30.62
CA GLN A 46 3.11 -15.98 -31.84
C GLN A 46 1.93 -16.73 -32.51
N GLU A 47 2.01 -18.05 -32.58
CA GLU A 47 0.94 -18.87 -33.17
C GLU A 47 -0.35 -18.82 -32.33
N LEU A 48 -0.21 -18.93 -31.00
CA LEU A 48 -1.33 -18.84 -30.07
C LEU A 48 -1.98 -17.45 -30.09
N ALA A 49 -1.19 -16.39 -30.28
CA ALA A 49 -1.69 -15.02 -30.42
C ALA A 49 -2.67 -14.87 -31.58
N ARG A 50 -2.37 -15.47 -32.74
CA ARG A 50 -3.22 -15.43 -33.93
C ARG A 50 -4.56 -16.15 -33.73
N ARG A 51 -4.62 -17.06 -32.75
CA ARG A 51 -5.84 -17.81 -32.38
C ARG A 51 -6.68 -17.08 -31.33
N ILE A 52 -6.27 -15.90 -30.87
CA ILE A 52 -7.07 -15.05 -29.97
C ILE A 52 -8.17 -14.37 -30.81
N PRO A 53 -9.45 -14.37 -30.35
CA PRO A 53 -10.53 -13.67 -31.06
C PRO A 53 -10.19 -12.20 -31.34
N LYS A 54 -10.45 -11.76 -32.58
CA LYS A 54 -10.12 -10.38 -33.00
C LYS A 54 -10.81 -9.34 -32.12
N GLY A 55 -10.04 -8.34 -31.70
CA GLY A 55 -10.49 -7.22 -30.88
C GLY A 55 -9.31 -6.40 -30.37
N ARG A 56 -9.57 -5.23 -29.77
CA ARG A 56 -8.50 -4.33 -29.28
C ARG A 56 -7.52 -4.98 -28.31
N ALA A 57 -7.99 -5.92 -27.48
CA ALA A 57 -7.13 -6.68 -26.56
C ALA A 57 -6.22 -7.67 -27.31
N ALA A 58 -6.72 -8.30 -28.38
CA ALA A 58 -5.94 -9.20 -29.22
C ALA A 58 -4.86 -8.44 -30.00
N GLU A 59 -5.18 -7.26 -30.54
CA GLU A 59 -4.20 -6.40 -31.22
C GLU A 59 -3.06 -5.95 -30.30
N ARG A 60 -3.39 -5.61 -29.04
CA ARG A 60 -2.38 -5.26 -28.03
C ARG A 60 -1.51 -6.45 -27.65
N ALA A 61 -2.11 -7.62 -27.46
CA ALA A 61 -1.39 -8.85 -27.18
C ALA A 61 -0.46 -9.25 -28.34
N GLU A 62 -0.95 -9.14 -29.59
CA GLU A 62 -0.16 -9.42 -30.79
C GLU A 62 1.04 -8.48 -30.92
N LYS A 63 0.84 -7.17 -30.73
CA LYS A 63 1.94 -6.19 -30.72
C LYS A 63 2.96 -6.48 -29.62
N ALA A 64 2.52 -6.82 -28.41
CA ALA A 64 3.42 -7.15 -27.32
C ALA A 64 4.25 -8.41 -27.63
N LEU A 65 3.64 -9.45 -28.20
CA LEU A 65 4.33 -10.68 -28.59
C LEU A 65 5.25 -10.49 -29.80
N GLN A 66 4.93 -9.58 -30.72
CA GLN A 66 5.85 -9.15 -31.79
C GLN A 66 7.10 -8.47 -31.23
N GLN A 67 6.96 -7.65 -30.19
CA GLN A 67 8.12 -7.06 -29.50
C GLN A 67 8.98 -8.13 -28.82
N VAL A 68 8.37 -9.13 -28.18
CA VAL A 68 9.11 -10.29 -27.61
C VAL A 68 9.91 -11.01 -28.69
N HIS A 69 9.28 -11.32 -29.83
CA HIS A 69 9.97 -11.95 -30.95
C HIS A 69 11.15 -11.11 -31.46
N PHE A 70 10.95 -9.81 -31.65
CA PHE A 70 12.02 -8.91 -32.09
C PHE A 70 13.19 -8.87 -31.09
N ARG A 71 12.90 -8.84 -29.79
CA ARG A 71 13.93 -8.86 -28.74
C ARG A 71 14.66 -10.20 -28.69
N TRP A 72 13.97 -11.31 -28.90
CA TRP A 72 14.60 -12.64 -29.03
C TRP A 72 15.58 -12.72 -30.21
N GLU A 73 15.21 -12.19 -31.37
CA GLU A 73 16.12 -12.12 -32.52
C GLU A 73 17.37 -11.27 -32.23
N ASN A 74 17.24 -10.20 -31.42
CA ASN A 74 18.38 -9.40 -30.99
C ASN A 74 19.29 -10.14 -30.01
N VAL A 75 18.70 -10.93 -29.10
CA VAL A 75 19.45 -11.80 -28.17
C VAL A 75 20.28 -12.82 -28.95
N LYS A 76 19.72 -13.49 -29.97
CA LYS A 76 20.48 -14.42 -30.82
C LYS A 76 21.67 -13.74 -31.52
N LYS A 77 21.51 -12.47 -31.92
CA LYS A 77 22.57 -11.66 -32.55
C LYS A 77 23.57 -11.03 -31.56
N SER A 78 23.37 -11.20 -30.25
CA SER A 78 24.22 -10.59 -29.23
C SER A 78 25.54 -11.34 -28.98
N GLY A 79 25.69 -12.54 -29.54
CA GLY A 79 26.79 -13.47 -29.24
C GLY A 79 26.44 -14.53 -28.21
N LEU A 80 25.15 -14.68 -27.85
CA LEU A 80 24.67 -15.64 -26.86
C LEU A 80 25.05 -17.09 -27.20
N GLU A 81 24.90 -17.50 -28.45
CA GLU A 81 25.24 -18.87 -28.87
C GLU A 81 26.74 -19.17 -28.73
N ASP A 82 27.59 -18.19 -29.02
CA ASP A 82 29.04 -18.32 -28.89
C ASP A 82 29.46 -18.39 -27.42
N TRP A 83 28.81 -17.60 -26.55
CA TRP A 83 29.02 -17.67 -25.10
C TRP A 83 28.58 -19.03 -24.54
N LEU A 84 27.40 -19.52 -24.91
CA LEU A 84 26.90 -20.83 -24.43
C LEU A 84 27.74 -22.02 -24.90
N ARG A 85 28.47 -21.89 -26.03
CA ARG A 85 29.37 -22.94 -26.52
C ARG A 85 30.75 -22.93 -25.86
N ASN A 86 31.22 -21.77 -25.42
CA ASN A 86 32.61 -21.57 -24.98
C ASN A 86 32.75 -21.22 -23.49
N GLY A 87 31.65 -20.98 -22.78
CA GLY A 87 31.61 -20.27 -21.51
C GLY A 87 31.09 -21.08 -20.32
N GLU A 88 31.57 -22.31 -20.11
CA GLU A 88 31.20 -23.07 -18.89
C GLU A 88 31.69 -22.37 -17.60
N ASP A 89 32.69 -21.49 -17.67
CA ASP A 89 33.25 -20.71 -16.54
C ASP A 89 33.39 -19.19 -16.82
N ALA A 90 32.83 -18.67 -17.92
CA ALA A 90 33.01 -17.27 -18.32
C ALA A 90 31.82 -16.40 -17.91
N GLU A 91 32.08 -15.30 -17.20
CA GLU A 91 31.06 -14.28 -16.88
C GLU A 91 30.27 -13.86 -18.13
N VAL A 92 28.96 -13.65 -17.95
CA VAL A 92 28.05 -13.27 -19.05
C VAL A 92 28.55 -11.96 -19.69
N PRO A 93 28.82 -11.92 -21.00
CA PRO A 93 29.25 -10.69 -21.65
C PRO A 93 28.21 -9.59 -21.47
N MET A 94 28.64 -8.37 -21.13
CA MET A 94 27.76 -7.22 -20.85
C MET A 94 26.70 -6.97 -21.94
N ARG A 95 27.04 -7.25 -23.21
CA ARG A 95 26.10 -7.14 -24.34
C ARG A 95 25.01 -8.20 -24.33
N VAL A 96 25.37 -9.44 -23.96
CA VAL A 96 24.45 -10.57 -23.83
C VAL A 96 23.54 -10.32 -22.64
N ASP A 97 24.11 -9.95 -21.49
CA ASP A 97 23.37 -9.62 -20.26
C ASP A 97 22.32 -8.53 -20.51
N ALA A 98 22.73 -7.36 -21.04
CA ALA A 98 21.80 -6.27 -21.36
C ALA A 98 20.68 -6.69 -22.34
N SER A 99 20.97 -7.59 -23.27
CA SER A 99 19.99 -8.11 -24.23
C SER A 99 19.00 -9.08 -23.56
N LEU A 100 19.49 -9.94 -22.66
CA LEU A 100 18.68 -10.86 -21.86
C LEU A 100 17.78 -10.10 -20.90
N THR A 101 18.30 -9.13 -20.14
CA THR A 101 17.49 -8.27 -19.25
C THR A 101 16.39 -7.55 -20.03
N SER A 102 16.73 -6.96 -21.18
CA SER A 102 15.74 -6.29 -22.03
C SER A 102 14.64 -7.22 -22.52
N LEU A 103 14.97 -8.47 -22.83
CA LEU A 103 14.00 -9.48 -23.24
C LEU A 103 13.13 -9.94 -22.05
N VAL A 104 13.72 -10.15 -20.87
CA VAL A 104 12.98 -10.51 -19.64
C VAL A 104 11.90 -9.47 -19.34
N ASP A 105 12.25 -8.18 -19.36
CA ASP A 105 11.28 -7.12 -19.11
C ASP A 105 10.18 -7.06 -20.17
N THR A 106 10.56 -7.23 -21.44
CA THR A 106 9.60 -7.28 -22.56
C THR A 106 8.66 -8.48 -22.43
N ALA A 107 9.18 -9.66 -22.05
CA ALA A 107 8.41 -10.88 -21.87
C ALA A 107 7.46 -10.80 -20.67
N ARG A 108 7.90 -10.23 -19.53
CA ARG A 108 7.02 -9.95 -18.37
C ARG A 108 5.90 -8.98 -18.74
N SER A 109 6.22 -7.92 -19.47
CA SER A 109 5.22 -6.96 -19.94
C SER A 109 4.21 -7.62 -20.88
N ALA A 110 4.67 -8.42 -21.85
CA ALA A 110 3.81 -9.17 -22.75
C ALA A 110 2.92 -10.20 -22.03
N TRP A 111 3.46 -10.87 -21.01
CA TRP A 111 2.69 -11.80 -20.17
C TRP A 111 1.53 -11.08 -19.48
N ARG A 112 1.78 -9.91 -18.87
CA ARG A 112 0.71 -9.12 -18.24
C ARG A 112 -0.36 -8.72 -19.26
N VAL A 113 0.02 -8.24 -20.43
CA VAL A 113 -0.93 -7.79 -21.46
C VAL A 113 -1.72 -8.94 -22.06
N ALA A 114 -1.07 -10.06 -22.36
CA ALA A 114 -1.66 -11.14 -23.14
C ALA A 114 -2.35 -12.22 -22.29
N CYS A 115 -1.88 -12.46 -21.05
CA CYS A 115 -2.36 -13.54 -20.19
C CYS A 115 -3.30 -13.04 -19.09
N LEU A 116 -3.03 -11.88 -18.47
CA LEU A 116 -3.85 -11.42 -17.35
C LEU A 116 -5.21 -10.85 -17.79
N GLY A 117 -5.36 -10.42 -19.04
CA GLY A 117 -6.68 -10.07 -19.59
C GLY A 117 -7.48 -9.07 -18.75
N VAL A 118 -6.80 -8.25 -17.93
CA VAL A 118 -7.43 -7.20 -17.15
C VAL A 118 -7.61 -6.02 -18.09
N ASN A 119 -8.66 -6.10 -18.90
CA ASN A 119 -9.16 -4.94 -19.61
C ASN A 119 -9.89 -4.11 -18.55
N THR A 120 -9.32 -2.99 -18.13
CA THR A 120 -9.90 -2.09 -17.12
C THR A 120 -11.37 -1.77 -17.38
N SER A 121 -11.78 -1.67 -18.66
CA SER A 121 -13.16 -1.44 -19.07
C SER A 121 -14.13 -2.62 -18.84
N THR A 122 -13.62 -3.84 -18.67
CA THR A 122 -14.42 -5.07 -18.50
C THR A 122 -14.33 -5.60 -17.08
N SER A 123 -13.24 -5.30 -16.37
CA SER A 123 -13.11 -5.55 -14.93
C SER A 123 -13.83 -4.50 -14.09
N ALA A 124 -13.96 -3.25 -14.55
CA ALA A 124 -14.68 -2.20 -13.82
C ALA A 124 -16.10 -2.62 -13.35
N PRO A 125 -17.00 -3.13 -14.21
CA PRO A 125 -18.34 -3.54 -13.75
C PRO A 125 -18.31 -4.75 -12.81
N LEU A 126 -17.33 -5.64 -12.94
CA LEU A 126 -17.16 -6.77 -12.04
C LEU A 126 -16.64 -6.33 -10.66
N VAL A 127 -15.71 -5.37 -10.64
CA VAL A 127 -15.21 -4.76 -9.40
C VAL A 127 -16.32 -3.97 -8.72
N GLU A 128 -17.08 -3.15 -9.45
CA GLU A 128 -18.25 -2.45 -8.93
C GLU A 128 -19.28 -3.42 -8.33
N SER A 129 -19.57 -4.52 -9.04
CA SER A 129 -20.48 -5.56 -8.54
C SER A 129 -19.95 -6.26 -7.28
N ALA A 130 -18.64 -6.56 -7.24
CA ALA A 130 -18.00 -7.15 -6.07
C ALA A 130 -17.99 -6.19 -4.87
N VAL A 131 -17.73 -4.91 -5.10
CA VAL A 131 -17.79 -3.86 -4.06
C VAL A 131 -19.21 -3.71 -3.53
N ALA A 132 -20.22 -3.70 -4.40
CA ALA A 132 -21.62 -3.64 -3.98
C ALA A 132 -21.99 -4.85 -3.11
N MET A 133 -21.64 -6.06 -3.54
CA MET A 133 -21.90 -7.30 -2.79
C MET A 133 -21.15 -7.32 -1.44
N ALA A 134 -19.90 -6.88 -1.42
CA ALA A 134 -19.13 -6.79 -0.18
C ALA A 134 -19.76 -5.76 0.77
N SER A 135 -20.16 -4.60 0.27
CA SER A 135 -20.80 -3.54 1.06
C SER A 135 -22.11 -4.03 1.67
N GLU A 136 -22.95 -4.73 0.89
CA GLU A 136 -24.19 -5.32 1.37
C GLU A 136 -23.94 -6.36 2.48
N ARG A 137 -23.01 -7.30 2.25
CA ARG A 137 -22.69 -8.34 3.24
C ARG A 137 -22.00 -7.81 4.49
N MET A 138 -21.29 -6.69 4.38
CA MET A 138 -20.61 -6.05 5.50
C MET A 138 -21.50 -5.07 6.26
N ALA A 139 -22.66 -4.68 5.72
CA ALA A 139 -23.56 -3.71 6.34
C ALA A 139 -23.95 -4.09 7.77
N ASP A 140 -24.28 -5.37 8.01
CA ASP A 140 -24.63 -5.87 9.34
C ASP A 140 -23.45 -5.75 10.32
N TYR A 141 -22.23 -6.03 9.85
CA TYR A 141 -21.02 -5.87 10.65
C TYR A 141 -20.72 -4.40 10.92
N CYS A 142 -20.89 -3.51 9.94
CA CYS A 142 -20.75 -2.07 10.14
C CYS A 142 -21.71 -1.57 11.21
N HIS A 143 -22.99 -1.95 11.12
CA HIS A 143 -24.00 -1.56 12.11
C HIS A 143 -23.68 -2.13 13.52
N PHE A 144 -23.26 -3.40 13.61
CA PHE A 144 -22.81 -3.99 14.86
C PHE A 144 -21.61 -3.26 15.45
N LEU A 145 -20.61 -2.95 14.62
CA LEU A 145 -19.39 -2.25 15.02
C LEU A 145 -19.68 -0.80 15.43
N GLU A 146 -20.61 -0.11 14.78
CA GLU A 146 -21.09 1.23 15.18
C GLU A 146 -21.71 1.19 16.58
N VAL A 147 -22.63 0.25 16.82
CA VAL A 147 -23.27 0.07 18.14
C VAL A 147 -22.24 -0.30 19.21
N LYS A 148 -21.24 -1.14 18.87
CA LYS A 148 -20.14 -1.49 19.77
C LYS A 148 -19.20 -0.31 20.01
N ALA A 149 -18.85 0.49 19.00
CA ALA A 149 -17.98 1.65 19.13
C ALA A 149 -18.59 2.71 20.05
N LEU A 150 -19.90 2.98 19.93
CA LEU A 150 -20.64 3.90 20.80
C LEU A 150 -20.64 3.45 22.28
N ARG A 151 -20.62 2.14 22.54
CA ARG A 151 -20.60 1.57 23.90
C ARG A 151 -19.20 1.36 24.46
N ASN A 152 -18.21 1.05 23.63
CA ASN A 152 -16.86 0.69 24.06
C ASN A 152 -16.01 1.94 24.40
N MET A 153 -16.26 3.08 23.75
CA MET A 153 -15.51 4.32 24.04
C MET A 153 -15.95 5.06 25.31
N THR A 154 -17.00 4.59 25.99
CA THR A 154 -17.41 5.08 27.31
C THR A 154 -16.95 4.17 28.45
N LEU A 155 -16.33 3.02 28.18
CA LEU A 155 -16.02 2.02 29.19
C LEU A 155 -14.55 2.08 29.63
N GLY A 156 -14.33 2.72 30.78
CA GLY A 156 -13.38 2.20 31.75
C GLY A 156 -12.04 2.91 31.89
N CYS A 157 -11.93 4.22 31.69
CA CYS A 157 -10.80 4.92 32.29
C CYS A 157 -10.98 4.86 33.83
N ARG A 158 -10.10 4.12 34.52
CA ARG A 158 -10.04 4.10 36.00
C ARG A 158 -9.58 5.44 36.58
N SER A 159 -9.14 6.35 35.72
CA SER A 159 -8.93 7.77 36.02
C SER A 159 -10.10 8.57 35.45
N GLY A 160 -10.60 9.60 36.14
CA GLY A 160 -11.72 10.43 35.66
C GLY A 160 -11.42 11.29 34.42
N LEU A 161 -10.54 10.84 33.52
CA LEU A 161 -10.17 11.51 32.27
C LEU A 161 -11.02 10.96 31.13
N THR A 162 -11.82 11.86 30.53
CA THR A 162 -12.48 11.58 29.25
C THR A 162 -11.54 12.01 28.12
N ILE A 163 -11.58 11.31 26.98
CA ILE A 163 -10.78 11.67 25.79
C ILE A 163 -11.01 13.13 25.34
N ASN A 164 -12.19 13.69 25.65
CA ASN A 164 -12.55 15.09 25.38
C ASN A 164 -11.77 16.10 26.23
N LYS A 165 -11.25 15.70 27.40
CA LYS A 165 -10.44 16.57 28.26
C LYS A 165 -9.16 17.05 27.56
N TYR A 166 -8.63 16.27 26.61
CA TYR A 166 -7.50 16.71 25.79
C TYR A 166 -7.83 17.94 24.91
N LEU A 167 -9.08 18.09 24.48
CA LEU A 167 -9.48 19.28 23.71
C LEU A 167 -9.50 20.54 24.58
N GLU A 168 -9.74 20.39 25.89
CA GLU A 168 -9.68 21.50 26.85
C GLU A 168 -8.24 21.87 27.22
N GLU A 169 -7.33 20.90 27.25
CA GLU A 169 -5.93 21.11 27.64
C GLU A 169 -5.09 21.78 26.54
N PHE A 170 -5.43 21.56 25.27
CA PHE A 170 -4.67 22.05 24.12
C PHE A 170 -5.44 23.16 23.38
N PRO A 171 -5.14 24.44 23.62
CA PRO A 171 -5.91 25.54 23.02
C PRO A 171 -5.85 25.50 21.49
N GLY A 172 -7.03 25.53 20.87
CA GLY A 172 -7.18 25.47 19.42
C GLY A 172 -7.02 24.08 18.81
N LEU A 173 -6.76 23.02 19.59
CA LEU A 173 -6.92 21.64 19.15
C LEU A 173 -8.43 21.34 19.05
N ILE A 174 -8.82 20.78 17.91
CA ILE A 174 -10.22 20.47 17.60
C ILE A 174 -10.42 18.96 17.64
N HIS A 175 -9.45 18.22 17.14
CA HIS A 175 -9.55 16.78 17.01
C HIS A 175 -8.17 16.13 16.83
N PHE A 176 -8.08 14.85 17.12
CA PHE A 176 -6.90 14.05 16.83
C PHE A 176 -7.26 12.58 16.62
N LEU A 177 -6.38 11.85 15.94
CA LEU A 177 -6.43 10.40 15.78
C LEU A 177 -5.06 9.86 16.16
N TYR A 178 -5.02 9.01 17.17
CA TYR A 178 -3.83 8.26 17.55
C TYR A 178 -4.02 6.80 17.18
N VAL A 179 -3.03 6.22 16.52
CA VAL A 179 -3.09 4.82 16.09
C VAL A 179 -1.84 4.09 16.55
N ASP A 180 -2.04 3.05 17.36
CA ASP A 180 -1.03 2.03 17.60
C ASP A 180 -1.11 1.01 16.46
N ARG A 181 -0.05 0.90 15.64
CA ARG A 181 -0.02 -0.03 14.52
C ARG A 181 0.44 -1.44 14.88
N ALA A 182 0.95 -1.67 16.09
CA ALA A 182 1.21 -3.03 16.57
C ALA A 182 -0.10 -3.74 16.93
N SER A 183 -1.04 -3.02 17.53
CA SER A 183 -2.37 -3.53 17.92
C SER A 183 -3.50 -3.12 16.98
N HIS A 184 -3.21 -2.23 16.03
CA HIS A 184 -4.18 -1.54 15.17
C HIS A 184 -5.30 -0.81 15.94
N GLN A 185 -5.04 -0.41 17.18
CA GLN A 185 -5.99 0.33 18.01
C GLN A 185 -5.98 1.81 17.64
N LEU A 186 -7.18 2.37 17.46
CA LEU A 186 -7.41 3.79 17.20
C LEU A 186 -7.98 4.45 18.46
N THR A 187 -7.43 5.61 18.82
CA THR A 187 -7.92 6.47 19.91
C THR A 187 -8.14 7.86 19.38
N SER A 188 -9.35 8.40 19.59
CA SER A 188 -9.76 9.69 19.04
C SER A 188 -10.96 10.22 19.82
N PRO A 189 -11.14 11.54 20.02
CA PRO A 189 -12.39 12.08 20.56
C PRO A 189 -13.59 11.74 19.67
N THR A 190 -14.79 11.59 20.22
CA THR A 190 -15.97 11.32 19.38
C THR A 190 -16.31 12.54 18.54
N LEU A 191 -16.40 12.37 17.22
CA LEU A 191 -17.03 13.36 16.34
C LEU A 191 -18.54 13.21 16.50
N LEU A 192 -19.23 14.27 16.90
CA LEU A 192 -20.70 14.29 16.87
C LEU A 192 -21.14 14.31 15.41
N THR A 193 -21.66 13.19 14.93
CA THR A 193 -22.34 13.14 13.63
C THR A 193 -23.67 13.86 13.82
N GLU A 194 -23.92 14.92 13.04
CA GLU A 194 -25.28 15.46 12.96
C GLU A 194 -26.16 14.36 12.34
N GLU A 195 -27.11 13.85 13.13
CA GLU A 195 -28.05 12.82 12.69
C GLU A 195 -28.81 13.29 11.44
N PRO A 196 -29.00 12.46 10.39
CA PRO A 196 -29.70 12.85 9.16
C PRO A 196 -31.23 13.05 9.31
N GLY A 197 -31.73 13.26 10.53
CA GLY A 197 -33.14 13.03 10.88
C GLY A 197 -33.89 14.14 11.61
N ASP A 198 -33.27 15.21 12.07
CA ASP A 198 -33.99 16.24 12.84
C ASP A 198 -33.72 17.66 12.36
N LEU A 199 -34.39 18.01 11.25
CA LEU A 199 -34.49 19.39 10.75
C LEU A 199 -35.55 20.20 11.50
N THR A 200 -35.88 19.88 12.75
CA THR A 200 -36.88 20.64 13.49
C THR A 200 -36.45 21.08 14.89
N LYS A 201 -36.14 22.39 14.96
CA LYS A 201 -36.32 23.35 16.07
C LYS A 201 -35.05 23.84 16.76
N ASP A 202 -34.64 25.02 16.32
CA ASP A 202 -34.33 26.21 17.12
C ASP A 202 -33.94 25.98 18.60
N SER A 203 -32.64 26.13 18.87
CA SER A 203 -32.21 26.77 20.11
C SER A 203 -31.05 27.72 19.83
N ASP A 204 -31.27 28.97 20.25
CA ASP A 204 -30.36 30.12 20.20
C ASP A 204 -28.96 29.81 20.74
N SER A 205 -28.04 29.44 19.86
CA SER A 205 -26.60 29.66 20.07
C SER A 205 -26.05 30.44 18.87
N SER A 206 -26.31 31.74 18.90
CA SER A 206 -25.66 32.76 18.09
C SER A 206 -24.15 32.84 18.43
N ALA A 207 -23.38 31.84 17.97
CA ALA A 207 -21.94 31.87 17.67
C ALA A 207 -21.51 30.47 17.17
N ASN A 208 -20.81 30.38 16.04
CA ASN A 208 -20.14 29.17 15.49
C ASN A 208 -20.88 28.32 14.44
N GLY A 209 -21.83 28.88 13.69
CA GLY A 209 -22.29 28.29 12.40
C GLY A 209 -21.21 28.27 11.29
N ALA A 210 -19.98 28.68 11.59
CA ALA A 210 -18.82 28.57 10.72
C ALA A 210 -17.82 27.57 11.34
N ARG A 211 -17.51 26.50 10.60
CA ARG A 211 -16.31 25.62 10.74
C ARG A 211 -16.44 24.40 11.68
N ALA A 212 -17.59 23.71 11.72
CA ALA A 212 -17.63 22.36 12.30
C ALA A 212 -16.71 21.41 11.50
N LEU A 213 -15.85 20.66 12.20
CA LEU A 213 -15.02 19.62 11.60
C LEU A 213 -15.92 18.42 11.26
N THR A 214 -16.02 18.08 9.97
CA THR A 214 -16.85 16.95 9.52
C THR A 214 -16.04 15.65 9.46
N VAL A 215 -16.73 14.51 9.60
CA VAL A 215 -16.16 13.16 9.42
C VAL A 215 -15.48 13.05 8.05
N ALA A 216 -16.13 13.54 6.99
CA ALA A 216 -15.56 13.55 5.65
C ALA A 216 -14.21 14.29 5.58
N ARG A 217 -14.08 15.42 6.29
CA ARG A 217 -12.84 16.20 6.30
C ARG A 217 -11.72 15.53 7.07
N VAL A 218 -12.04 14.81 8.14
CA VAL A 218 -11.08 13.96 8.85
C VAL A 218 -10.57 12.84 7.94
N TRP A 219 -11.44 12.19 7.18
CA TRP A 219 -11.01 11.17 6.21
C TRP A 219 -10.16 11.75 5.08
N SER A 220 -10.53 12.92 4.53
CA SER A 220 -9.68 13.60 3.53
C SER A 220 -8.29 13.93 4.08
N MET A 221 -8.18 14.32 5.35
CA MET A 221 -6.89 14.54 6.02
C MET A 221 -6.07 13.24 6.10
N VAL A 222 -6.70 12.12 6.47
CA VAL A 222 -6.05 10.80 6.54
C VAL A 222 -5.55 10.35 5.16
N GLU A 223 -6.39 10.47 4.13
CA GLU A 223 -6.01 10.15 2.75
C GLU A 223 -4.84 11.00 2.25
N PHE A 224 -4.87 12.30 2.52
CA PHE A 224 -3.80 13.21 2.15
C PHE A 224 -2.47 12.83 2.80
N ALA A 225 -2.46 12.59 4.11
CA ALA A 225 -1.28 12.15 4.85
C ALA A 225 -0.75 10.82 4.33
N ARG A 226 -1.61 9.82 4.10
CA ARG A 226 -1.21 8.51 3.56
C ARG A 226 -0.62 8.60 2.16
N THR A 227 -1.16 9.48 1.31
CA THR A 227 -0.62 9.73 -0.03
C THR A 227 0.79 10.34 0.00
N HIS A 228 1.14 11.04 1.08
CA HIS A 228 2.50 11.53 1.29
C HIS A 228 3.38 10.52 2.04
N LEU A 229 2.80 9.68 2.88
CA LEU A 229 3.50 8.56 3.50
C LEU A 229 4.00 7.55 2.45
N THR A 230 3.22 7.27 1.41
CA THR A 230 3.68 6.46 0.27
C THR A 230 4.85 7.09 -0.51
N LYS A 231 5.15 8.37 -0.28
CA LYS A 231 6.30 9.07 -0.85
C LYS A 231 7.47 9.15 0.15
N GLY A 232 7.36 8.48 1.29
CA GLY A 232 8.38 8.46 2.35
C GLY A 232 8.29 9.63 3.34
N HIS A 233 7.25 10.46 3.31
CA HIS A 233 7.10 11.54 4.28
C HIS A 233 6.48 11.02 5.58
N LEU A 234 7.31 10.93 6.62
CA LEU A 234 6.91 10.47 7.96
C LEU A 234 6.28 11.56 8.82
N SER A 235 6.48 12.83 8.47
CA SER A 235 5.92 13.97 9.19
C SER A 235 5.47 15.05 8.23
N LEU A 236 4.28 15.59 8.43
CA LEU A 236 3.66 16.59 7.57
C LEU A 236 2.90 17.61 8.41
N MET A 237 2.97 18.87 8.01
CA MET A 237 2.08 19.92 8.49
C MET A 237 1.57 20.71 7.30
N TRP A 238 0.27 20.95 7.25
CA TRP A 238 -0.36 21.73 6.20
C TRP A 238 -1.55 22.48 6.76
N LYS A 239 -2.04 23.47 6.02
CA LYS A 239 -3.17 24.29 6.45
C LYS A 239 -4.08 24.60 5.28
N ASP A 240 -5.36 24.74 5.58
CA ASP A 240 -6.32 25.38 4.68
C ASP A 240 -6.83 26.70 5.30
N THR A 241 -7.91 27.26 4.77
CA THR A 241 -8.52 28.50 5.28
C THR A 241 -9.10 28.36 6.70
N THR A 242 -9.37 27.13 7.11
CA THR A 242 -10.14 26.78 8.29
C THR A 242 -9.31 26.08 9.36
N PHE A 243 -8.46 25.15 8.98
CA PHE A 243 -7.76 24.27 9.91
C PHE A 243 -6.27 24.18 9.57
N SER A 244 -5.48 23.95 10.62
CA SER A 244 -4.11 23.49 10.53
C SER A 244 -4.10 22.01 10.84
N TYR A 245 -3.51 21.21 9.97
CA TYR A 245 -3.40 19.78 10.11
C TYR A 245 -1.95 19.40 10.35
N ALA A 246 -1.76 18.33 11.12
CA ALA A 246 -0.47 17.71 11.28
C ALA A 246 -0.58 16.19 11.30
N TYR A 247 0.45 15.54 10.78
CA TYR A 247 0.59 14.10 10.73
C TYR A 247 2.02 13.73 11.13
N PHE A 248 2.14 12.73 11.99
CA PHE A 248 3.42 12.19 12.43
C PHE A 248 3.35 10.67 12.53
N LEU A 249 4.35 10.02 11.95
CA LEU A 249 4.69 8.61 12.16
C LEU A 249 6.00 8.55 12.94
N TRP A 250 6.02 7.76 14.01
CA TRP A 250 7.27 7.49 14.73
C TRP A 250 7.37 6.03 15.15
N PHE A 251 8.59 5.67 15.56
CA PHE A 251 8.99 4.32 15.89
C PHE A 251 9.55 4.30 17.30
N GLU A 252 9.24 3.26 18.05
CA GLU A 252 9.80 2.99 19.37
C GLU A 252 10.28 1.55 19.46
N ASP A 253 11.30 1.30 20.27
CA ASP A 253 11.67 -0.06 20.65
C ASP A 253 10.66 -0.64 21.67
N SER A 254 10.86 -1.91 22.05
CA SER A 254 10.07 -2.57 23.09
C SER A 254 10.19 -1.90 24.47
N GLY A 255 11.24 -1.11 24.70
CA GLY A 255 11.47 -0.35 25.93
C GLY A 255 10.84 1.05 25.95
N GLY A 256 10.28 1.52 24.83
CA GLY A 256 9.69 2.85 24.70
C GLY A 256 10.71 3.93 24.32
N ASN A 257 11.91 3.54 23.88
CA ASN A 257 12.89 4.49 23.39
C ASN A 257 12.59 4.84 21.93
N PRO A 258 12.65 6.13 21.55
CA PRO A 258 12.40 6.55 20.18
C PRO A 258 13.50 6.03 19.25
N LEU A 259 13.08 5.39 18.15
CA LEU A 259 13.93 4.91 17.09
C LEU A 259 13.96 5.91 15.93
N LYS A 260 15.15 6.19 15.40
CA LYS A 260 15.32 7.07 14.24
C LYS A 260 15.37 6.22 12.96
N PRO A 261 14.41 6.37 12.04
CA PRO A 261 14.43 5.62 10.79
C PRO A 261 15.65 6.00 9.95
N GLY A 262 16.24 5.01 9.28
CA GLY A 262 17.25 5.26 8.25
C GLY A 262 16.69 6.00 7.04
N GLU A 263 17.57 6.49 6.17
CA GLU A 263 17.16 7.12 4.91
C GLU A 263 16.49 6.09 3.98
N LEU A 264 15.22 6.34 3.65
CA LEU A 264 14.47 5.53 2.67
C LEU A 264 14.82 5.99 1.26
N GLY A 265 15.34 5.08 0.43
CA GLY A 265 15.53 5.36 -0.99
C GLY A 265 14.20 5.52 -1.72
N GLU A 266 14.12 6.45 -2.69
CA GLU A 266 12.89 6.72 -3.46
C GLU A 266 12.33 5.47 -4.16
N SER A 267 13.20 4.58 -4.64
CA SER A 267 12.82 3.32 -5.30
C SER A 267 12.12 2.31 -4.38
N ILE A 268 12.35 2.42 -3.08
CA ILE A 268 11.81 1.49 -2.08
C ILE A 268 10.33 1.83 -1.80
N ASN A 269 10.00 3.11 -1.80
CA ASN A 269 8.65 3.61 -1.56
C ASN A 269 7.63 3.12 -2.61
N GLU A 270 8.06 2.92 -3.86
CA GLU A 270 7.19 2.41 -4.94
C GLU A 270 6.82 0.92 -4.78
N THR A 271 7.59 0.17 -3.98
CA THR A 271 7.37 -1.27 -3.74
C THR A 271 6.54 -1.55 -2.50
N LEU A 272 6.37 -0.56 -1.61
CA LEU A 272 5.58 -0.71 -0.40
C LEU A 272 4.07 -0.83 -0.75
N PRO A 273 3.31 -1.63 0.01
CA PRO A 273 1.86 -1.70 -0.16
C PRO A 273 1.19 -0.37 0.22
N LEU A 274 -0.13 -0.27 0.03
CA LEU A 274 -0.85 0.93 0.45
C LEU A 274 -0.93 1.00 2.00
N PRO A 275 -0.67 2.18 2.60
CA PRO A 275 -0.80 2.34 4.04
C PRO A 275 -2.22 2.06 4.54
N GLY A 276 -2.32 1.20 5.54
CA GLY A 276 -3.60 0.78 6.11
C GLY A 276 -3.51 -0.61 6.71
N VAL A 277 -4.66 -1.21 6.98
CA VAL A 277 -4.78 -2.56 7.56
C VAL A 277 -5.22 -3.59 6.51
N LEU A 278 -5.71 -3.15 5.35
CA LEU A 278 -6.41 -4.00 4.38
C LEU A 278 -5.55 -4.50 3.22
N CYS A 279 -4.47 -3.80 2.87
CA CYS A 279 -3.75 -3.99 1.60
C CYS A 279 -2.35 -4.60 1.77
N ASP A 280 -2.19 -5.48 2.77
CA ASP A 280 -0.92 -6.01 3.32
C ASP A 280 -0.30 -5.13 4.43
N ASP A 281 0.65 -5.67 5.20
CA ASP A 281 1.25 -5.00 6.35
C ASP A 281 2.32 -3.98 5.92
N PHE A 282 1.83 -2.80 5.53
CA PHE A 282 2.65 -1.64 5.17
C PHE A 282 3.67 -1.28 6.24
N TYR A 283 3.26 -1.23 7.51
CA TYR A 283 4.11 -0.73 8.59
C TYR A 283 5.22 -1.73 8.92
N ARG A 284 4.93 -3.04 8.86
CA ARG A 284 5.96 -4.07 8.98
C ARG A 284 6.96 -4.02 7.83
N SER A 285 6.48 -3.87 6.59
CA SER A 285 7.35 -3.74 5.42
C SER A 285 8.24 -2.51 5.52
N LEU A 286 7.67 -1.38 5.98
CA LEU A 286 8.39 -0.16 6.27
C LEU A 286 9.48 -0.37 7.34
N CYS A 287 9.17 -1.09 8.43
CA CYS A 287 10.14 -1.41 9.48
C CYS A 287 11.33 -2.23 8.98
N VAL A 288 11.08 -3.27 8.16
CA VAL A 288 12.13 -4.11 7.57
C VAL A 288 13.12 -3.27 6.76
N GLN A 289 12.61 -2.29 6.03
CA GLN A 289 13.43 -1.44 5.16
C GLN A 289 14.15 -0.32 5.93
N THR A 290 13.50 0.26 6.93
CA THR A 290 14.06 1.38 7.72
C THR A 290 15.04 0.95 8.79
N PHE A 291 14.94 -0.28 9.30
CA PHE A 291 15.75 -0.79 10.40
C PHE A 291 16.39 -2.17 10.06
N PRO A 292 17.29 -2.24 9.07
CA PRO A 292 17.95 -3.49 8.71
C PRO A 292 18.80 -3.99 9.88
N GLY A 293 18.39 -5.11 10.49
CA GLY A 293 19.08 -5.71 11.64
C GLY A 293 18.26 -5.73 12.93
N MET A 294 17.09 -5.09 12.96
CA MET A 294 16.11 -5.25 14.02
C MET A 294 14.97 -6.15 13.56
N ASP A 295 14.47 -7.00 14.45
CA ASP A 295 13.24 -7.75 14.20
C ASP A 295 12.06 -6.76 14.20
N PRO A 296 11.27 -6.65 13.10
CA PRO A 296 10.10 -5.78 13.05
C PRO A 296 9.10 -6.01 14.18
N SER A 297 9.05 -7.21 14.77
CA SER A 297 8.18 -7.51 15.92
C SER A 297 8.53 -6.71 17.19
N ARG A 298 9.76 -6.20 17.27
CA ARG A 298 10.27 -5.41 18.41
C ARG A 298 10.16 -3.91 18.19
N ILE A 299 9.63 -3.49 17.04
CA ILE A 299 9.46 -2.10 16.66
C ILE A 299 7.99 -1.78 16.76
N ARG A 300 7.65 -0.83 17.62
CA ARG A 300 6.30 -0.28 17.72
C ARG A 300 6.21 0.93 16.83
N VAL A 301 5.09 1.02 16.12
CA VAL A 301 4.84 2.06 15.13
C VAL A 301 3.58 2.80 15.53
N TYR A 302 3.68 4.12 15.58
CA TYR A 302 2.57 4.98 16.00
C TYR A 302 2.31 6.05 14.98
N GLU A 303 1.02 6.33 14.74
CA GLU A 303 0.57 7.48 13.96
C GLU A 303 -0.22 8.44 14.83
N LEU A 304 -0.02 9.74 14.58
CA LEU A 304 -0.80 10.80 15.18
C LEU A 304 -1.21 11.81 14.12
N PHE A 305 -2.52 12.02 14.02
CA PHE A 305 -3.13 13.08 13.23
C PHE A 305 -3.68 14.13 14.19
N CYS A 306 -3.44 15.40 13.92
CA CYS A 306 -4.01 16.50 14.69
C CYS A 306 -4.70 17.50 13.78
N VAL A 307 -5.83 18.02 14.26
CA VAL A 307 -6.57 19.12 13.63
C VAL A 307 -6.64 20.27 14.63
N HIS A 308 -6.05 21.40 14.27
CA HIS A 308 -6.12 22.65 15.01
C HIS A 308 -6.88 23.71 14.20
N LEU A 309 -7.33 24.77 14.87
CA LEU A 309 -7.80 25.98 14.19
C LEU A 309 -6.69 26.55 13.30
N GLY A 310 -7.02 27.05 12.11
CA GLY A 310 -6.04 27.56 11.14
C GLY A 310 -5.17 28.75 11.60
N LEU A 311 -5.45 29.33 12.78
CA LEU A 311 -4.62 30.34 13.43
C LEU A 311 -3.47 29.73 14.26
N ALA A 312 -3.49 28.42 14.52
CA ALA A 312 -2.44 27.74 15.24
C ALA A 312 -1.11 27.80 14.45
N THR A 313 -0.04 28.14 15.15
CA THR A 313 1.31 28.22 14.58
C THR A 313 1.99 26.85 14.62
N SER A 314 2.89 26.57 13.67
CA SER A 314 3.60 25.30 13.63
C SER A 314 4.33 24.93 14.95
N PRO A 315 4.99 25.86 15.68
CA PRO A 315 5.58 25.54 16.98
C PRO A 315 4.56 25.09 18.02
N CYS A 316 3.39 25.75 18.07
CA CYS A 316 2.29 25.39 18.96
C CYS A 316 1.74 23.99 18.64
N VAL A 317 1.50 23.70 17.35
CA VAL A 317 1.05 22.38 16.89
C VAL A 317 2.05 21.30 17.29
N LEU A 318 3.36 21.52 17.05
CA LEU A 318 4.41 20.58 17.42
C LEU A 318 4.49 20.32 18.93
N GLU A 319 4.36 21.36 19.75
CA GLU A 319 4.34 21.23 21.20
C GLU A 319 3.13 20.41 21.67
N HIS A 320 1.94 20.75 21.17
CA HIS A 320 0.70 20.04 21.50
C HIS A 320 0.77 18.57 21.11
N THR A 321 1.23 18.25 19.89
CA THR A 321 1.41 16.88 19.43
C THR A 321 2.35 16.08 20.33
N ARG A 322 3.48 16.66 20.76
CA ARG A 322 4.44 15.98 21.65
C ARG A 322 3.83 15.68 23.02
N ARG A 323 3.14 16.66 23.61
CA ARG A 323 2.47 16.50 24.91
C ARG A 323 1.36 15.46 24.81
N LEU A 324 0.53 15.54 23.78
CA LEU A 324 -0.55 14.58 23.52
C LEU A 324 -0.01 13.15 23.39
N ALA A 325 1.03 12.93 22.58
CA ALA A 325 1.65 11.61 22.43
C ALA A 325 2.23 11.07 23.75
N ALA A 326 2.75 11.94 24.62
CA ALA A 326 3.32 11.56 25.91
C ALA A 326 2.26 11.24 26.99
N THR A 327 1.03 11.70 26.84
CA THR A 327 -0.04 11.52 27.84
C THR A 327 -1.14 10.55 27.39
N ILE A 328 -1.29 10.29 26.08
CA ILE A 328 -2.42 9.53 25.54
C ILE A 328 -2.57 8.11 26.13
N TRP A 329 -1.46 7.52 26.57
CA TRP A 329 -1.44 6.23 27.27
C TRP A 329 -2.30 6.21 28.54
N GLU A 330 -2.51 7.37 29.18
CA GLU A 330 -3.37 7.51 30.37
C GLU A 330 -4.83 7.14 30.08
N VAL A 331 -5.25 7.27 28.81
CA VAL A 331 -6.61 6.94 28.35
C VAL A 331 -6.65 5.60 27.64
N THR A 332 -5.60 5.22 26.91
CA THR A 332 -5.55 3.91 26.22
C THR A 332 -5.23 2.75 27.14
N GLY A 333 -4.70 3.01 28.34
CA GLY A 333 -4.22 1.99 29.27
C GLY A 333 -2.83 1.45 28.90
N PRO A 334 -2.23 0.59 29.76
CA PRO A 334 -0.94 -0.03 29.49
C PRO A 334 -0.98 -0.86 28.20
N ILE A 335 0.14 -0.84 27.47
CA ILE A 335 0.30 -1.44 26.12
C ILE A 335 0.14 -2.98 26.15
N ASP A 336 0.19 -3.61 27.32
CA ASP A 336 0.06 -5.06 27.53
C ASP A 336 -1.39 -5.52 27.80
N ALA A 337 -2.39 -4.67 27.62
CA ALA A 337 -3.79 -5.08 27.78
C ALA A 337 -4.17 -6.11 26.70
N ASN A 338 -4.39 -7.35 27.15
CA ASN A 338 -4.75 -8.49 26.32
C ASN A 338 -6.03 -8.16 25.51
N PRO A 339 -6.05 -8.32 24.17
CA PRO A 339 -7.25 -8.10 23.37
C PRO A 339 -8.43 -9.02 23.74
N ALA A 340 -8.18 -10.05 24.56
CA ALA A 340 -9.22 -10.88 25.17
C ALA A 340 -10.06 -10.17 26.25
N ASP A 341 -9.69 -8.98 26.72
CA ASP A 341 -10.52 -8.18 27.65
C ASP A 341 -11.70 -7.46 26.94
N LEU A 342 -11.92 -7.73 25.65
CA LEU A 342 -13.08 -7.30 24.87
C LEU A 342 -14.12 -8.42 24.64
N LEU A 343 -13.89 -9.63 25.17
CA LEU A 343 -14.87 -10.71 25.30
C LEU A 343 -15.42 -10.77 26.72
#